data_AF-A0A970U6B5-F1
#
_entry.id   AF-A0A970U6B5-F1
#
_cell.length_a   1.000
_cell.length_b   1.000
_cell.length_c   1.000
_cell.angle_alpha   90.00
_cell.angle_beta   90.00
_cell.angle_gamma   90.00
#
_symmetry.space_group_name_H-M   'P 1'
#
loop_
_entity.id
_entity.type
_entity.pdbx_description
1 polymer ?
#
loop_
_entity_poly.entity_id
_entity_poly.type
_entity_poly.pdbx_seq_one_letter_code
_entity_poly.pdbx_strand_id
1 'polypeptide(L)'
;MEPKLKKAFEIRCSVAKPTFIGQDSKAGRRQLIAITGGELIGFALPWHGTVLPCGVDSQVVRPNGRAELSARYGVKLDDGRSFYIQNDGIRTVPAEYVETVLSGGIAPAEVYYCVTKPEFEIYDDTLSILNEKLFIVNATRFPDSILLEYYMVEIG
;
A
#
# COMPACT_ATOMS: atom_id res chain seq x y z
N MET A 1 26.00 1.06 14.41
CA MET A 1 25.33 1.23 13.12
C MET A 1 23.83 1.22 13.37
N GLU A 2 23.12 2.24 12.90
CA GLU A 2 21.67 2.42 13.13
C GLU A 2 20.92 2.39 11.79
N PRO A 3 19.71 1.82 11.73
CA PRO A 3 18.92 1.80 10.50
C PRO A 3 18.40 3.21 10.15
N LYS A 4 18.44 3.54 8.86
CA LYS A 4 17.90 4.79 8.29
C LYS A 4 16.93 4.48 7.16
N LEU A 5 15.95 5.37 6.96
CA LEU A 5 14.99 5.29 5.87
C LEU A 5 15.40 6.25 4.75
N LYS A 6 15.46 5.75 3.52
CA LYS A 6 15.74 6.55 2.32
C LYS A 6 14.62 6.39 1.31
N LYS A 7 14.00 7.51 0.93
CA LYS A 7 12.89 7.52 -0.04
C LYS A 7 13.37 6.96 -1.38
N ALA A 8 12.80 5.85 -1.80
CA ALA A 8 13.21 5.09 -2.98
C ALA A 8 12.41 5.53 -4.21
N PHE A 9 11.08 5.45 -4.11
CA PHE A 9 10.10 5.88 -5.10
C PHE A 9 8.75 6.12 -4.41
N GLU A 10 7.79 6.68 -5.11
CA GLU A 10 6.39 6.71 -4.66
C GLU A 10 5.46 6.15 -5.74
N ILE A 11 4.31 5.63 -5.30
CA ILE A 11 3.24 5.18 -6.17
C ILE A 11 1.97 5.97 -5.83
N ARG A 12 1.43 6.70 -6.81
CA ARG A 12 0.08 7.26 -6.72
C ARG A 12 -0.90 6.29 -7.38
N CYS A 13 -1.58 5.51 -6.56
CA CYS A 13 -2.47 4.45 -6.99
C CYS A 13 -3.91 4.97 -7.13
N SER A 14 -4.54 4.69 -8.28
CA SER A 14 -5.97 4.90 -8.49
C SER A 14 -6.74 3.66 -8.06
N VAL A 15 -7.82 3.85 -7.30
CA VAL A 15 -8.60 2.71 -6.81
C VAL A 15 -10.10 2.92 -6.96
N ALA A 16 -10.83 1.82 -7.10
CA ALA A 16 -12.28 1.80 -7.10
C ALA A 16 -12.87 2.02 -5.70
N LYS A 17 -14.18 2.20 -5.65
CA LYS A 17 -14.93 2.14 -4.38
C LYS A 17 -14.81 0.74 -3.76
N PRO A 18 -14.81 0.61 -2.42
CA PRO A 18 -14.74 -0.69 -1.78
C PRO A 18 -15.94 -1.57 -2.12
N THR A 19 -15.66 -2.81 -2.51
CA THR A 19 -16.67 -3.87 -2.61
C THR A 19 -16.79 -4.55 -1.25
N PHE A 20 -17.93 -4.36 -0.59
CA PHE A 20 -18.25 -5.01 0.67
C PHE A 20 -18.46 -6.52 0.46
N ILE A 21 -17.84 -7.34 1.30
CA ILE A 21 -17.99 -8.80 1.26
C ILE A 21 -18.87 -9.29 2.42
N GLY A 22 -18.61 -8.81 3.63
CA GLY A 22 -19.32 -9.25 4.83
C GLY A 22 -18.75 -8.64 6.10
N GLN A 23 -19.49 -8.76 7.20
CA GLN A 23 -19.10 -8.26 8.50
C GLN A 23 -19.74 -9.08 9.63
N ASP A 24 -18.93 -9.42 10.63
CA ASP A 24 -19.38 -9.96 11.91
C ASP A 24 -18.50 -9.43 13.07
N SER A 25 -18.84 -9.78 14.31
CA SER A 25 -18.12 -9.34 15.51
C SER A 25 -16.82 -10.11 15.79
N LYS A 26 -16.49 -11.16 15.03
CA LYS A 26 -15.31 -12.01 15.23
C LYS A 26 -14.22 -11.68 14.21
N ALA A 27 -14.52 -11.81 12.93
CA ALA A 27 -13.63 -11.54 11.81
C ALA A 27 -13.51 -10.04 11.52
N GLY A 28 -14.59 -9.28 11.67
CA GLY A 28 -14.68 -7.86 11.29
C GLY A 28 -15.21 -7.64 9.88
N ARG A 29 -15.07 -6.42 9.35
CA ARG A 29 -15.59 -5.99 8.04
C ARG A 29 -14.60 -6.29 6.92
N ARG A 30 -14.91 -7.26 6.05
CA ARG A 30 -14.11 -7.60 4.86
C ARG A 30 -14.57 -6.77 3.66
N GLN A 31 -13.61 -6.16 2.98
CA GLN A 31 -13.84 -5.45 1.73
C GLN A 31 -12.67 -5.67 0.75
N LEU A 32 -12.97 -5.61 -0.54
CA LEU A 32 -11.98 -5.63 -1.61
C LEU A 32 -11.95 -4.27 -2.29
N ILE A 33 -10.75 -3.73 -2.50
CA ILE A 33 -10.56 -2.47 -3.21
C ILE A 33 -9.76 -2.76 -4.48
N ALA A 34 -10.41 -2.60 -5.64
CA ALA A 34 -9.74 -2.81 -6.92
C ALA A 34 -8.73 -1.69 -7.19
N ILE A 35 -7.51 -2.06 -7.57
CA ILE A 35 -6.46 -1.19 -8.06
C ILE A 35 -6.65 -1.08 -9.57
N THR A 36 -6.97 0.12 -10.04
CA THR A 36 -7.35 0.35 -11.44
C THR A 36 -6.21 0.91 -12.27
N GLY A 37 -5.13 1.34 -11.63
CA GLY A 37 -3.94 1.88 -12.26
C GLY A 37 -3.19 2.82 -11.32
N GLY A 38 -2.34 3.67 -11.87
CA GLY A 38 -1.55 4.62 -11.11
C GLY A 38 -0.19 4.85 -11.74
N GLU A 39 0.62 5.68 -11.08
CA GLU A 39 1.93 6.09 -11.57
C GLU A 39 2.98 5.82 -10.49
N LEU A 40 4.17 5.40 -10.93
CA LEU A 40 5.37 5.32 -10.11
C LEU A 40 6.31 6.47 -10.45
N ILE A 41 6.74 7.21 -9.44
CA ILE A 41 7.70 8.31 -9.56
C ILE A 41 8.94 8.00 -8.73
N GLY A 42 10.09 7.97 -9.39
CA GLY A 42 11.38 7.60 -8.81
C GLY A 42 12.03 8.70 -7.97
N PHE A 43 12.81 8.27 -6.97
CA PHE A 43 13.68 9.13 -6.16
C PHE A 43 15.08 8.52 -6.12
N ALA A 44 15.48 7.88 -5.01
CA ALA A 44 16.77 7.18 -4.94
C ALA A 44 16.86 6.02 -5.95
N LEU A 45 15.73 5.43 -6.32
CA LEU A 45 15.58 4.57 -7.48
C LEU A 45 14.90 5.41 -8.57
N PRO A 46 15.65 5.94 -9.56
CA PRO A 46 15.15 6.91 -10.53
C PRO A 46 14.36 6.22 -11.66
N TRP A 47 13.32 5.48 -11.28
CA TRP A 47 12.44 4.77 -12.19
C TRP A 47 11.16 5.55 -12.41
N HIS A 48 10.59 5.40 -13.60
CA HIS A 48 9.25 5.88 -13.92
C HIS A 48 8.45 4.72 -14.48
N GLY A 49 7.15 4.70 -14.22
CA GLY A 49 6.31 3.60 -14.64
C GLY A 49 4.85 3.76 -14.28
N THR A 50 4.09 2.74 -14.64
CA THR A 50 2.65 2.67 -14.47
C THR A 50 2.26 1.45 -13.65
N VAL A 51 1.34 1.63 -12.71
CA VAL A 51 0.68 0.51 -12.00
C VAL A 51 -0.28 -0.17 -12.96
N LEU A 52 -0.14 -1.48 -13.12
CA LEU A 52 -1.00 -2.27 -13.99
C LEU A 52 -2.40 -2.44 -13.36
N PRO A 53 -3.47 -2.52 -14.18
CA PRO A 53 -4.81 -2.81 -13.67
C PRO A 53 -4.89 -4.25 -13.12
N CYS A 54 -6.05 -4.59 -12.54
CA CYS A 54 -6.39 -5.92 -12.00
C CYS A 54 -5.79 -6.27 -10.63
N GLY A 55 -5.03 -5.35 -10.02
CA GLY A 55 -4.62 -5.50 -8.63
C GLY A 55 -5.80 -5.36 -7.66
N VAL A 56 -5.66 -5.89 -6.45
CA VAL A 56 -6.67 -5.78 -5.39
C VAL A 56 -5.98 -5.61 -4.03
N ASP A 57 -6.52 -4.71 -3.21
CA ASP A 57 -6.27 -4.66 -1.76
C ASP A 57 -7.40 -5.38 -1.00
N SER A 58 -7.06 -6.49 -0.36
CA SER A 58 -7.96 -7.32 0.44
C SER A 58 -7.90 -6.88 1.90
N GLN A 59 -8.76 -5.92 2.25
CA GLN A 59 -8.77 -5.32 3.59
C GLN A 59 -9.73 -6.05 4.54
N VAL A 60 -9.33 -6.18 5.80
CA VAL A 60 -10.27 -6.46 6.90
C VAL A 60 -10.14 -5.41 7.98
N VAL A 61 -11.24 -4.70 8.27
CA VAL A 61 -11.33 -3.82 9.43
C VAL A 61 -11.78 -4.64 10.63
N ARG A 62 -10.88 -4.87 11.58
CA ARG A 62 -11.13 -5.64 12.79
C ARG A 62 -12.08 -4.90 13.73
N PRO A 63 -12.76 -5.59 14.67
CA PRO A 63 -13.72 -4.97 15.59
C PRO A 63 -13.19 -3.79 16.42
N ASN A 64 -11.87 -3.70 16.61
CA ASN A 64 -11.22 -2.58 17.30
C ASN A 64 -10.82 -1.41 16.39
N GLY A 65 -11.27 -1.41 15.12
CA GLY A 65 -10.94 -0.37 14.14
C GLY A 65 -9.57 -0.53 13.46
N ARG A 66 -8.72 -1.50 13.87
CA ARG A 66 -7.47 -1.82 13.15
C ARG A 66 -7.82 -2.51 11.85
N ALA A 67 -7.41 -1.93 10.72
CA ALA A 67 -7.47 -2.57 9.43
C ALA A 67 -6.17 -3.32 9.13
N GLU A 68 -6.30 -4.56 8.66
CA GLU A 68 -5.24 -5.32 8.01
C GLU A 68 -5.38 -5.15 6.51
N LEU A 69 -4.27 -4.82 5.86
CA LEU A 69 -4.18 -4.53 4.44
C LEU A 69 -3.37 -5.64 3.77
N SER A 70 -3.78 -6.05 2.57
CA SER A 70 -3.03 -7.02 1.77
C SER A 70 -3.30 -6.75 0.30
N ALA A 71 -2.42 -5.94 -0.30
CA ALA A 71 -2.53 -5.54 -1.68
C ALA A 71 -1.61 -6.34 -2.58
N ARG A 72 -2.11 -6.72 -3.76
CA ARG A 72 -1.39 -7.49 -4.77
C ARG A 72 -1.57 -6.87 -6.14
N TYR A 73 -0.49 -6.45 -6.78
CA TYR A 73 -0.52 -5.72 -8.05
C TYR A 73 0.84 -5.71 -8.76
N GLY A 74 0.82 -5.41 -10.06
CA GLY A 74 2.02 -5.28 -10.87
C GLY A 74 2.36 -3.83 -11.20
N VAL A 75 3.63 -3.56 -11.45
CA VAL A 75 4.14 -2.29 -11.98
C VAL A 75 4.94 -2.58 -13.25
N LYS A 76 4.73 -1.76 -14.27
CA LYS A 76 5.54 -1.75 -15.49
C LYS A 76 6.30 -0.42 -15.58
N LEU A 77 7.61 -0.50 -15.65
CA LEU A 77 8.49 0.64 -15.85
C LEU A 77 8.47 1.07 -17.33
N ASP A 78 8.82 2.33 -17.56
CA ASP A 78 8.80 2.94 -18.90
C ASP A 78 9.81 2.31 -19.87
N ASP A 79 10.89 1.72 -19.33
CA ASP A 79 11.88 0.95 -20.10
C ASP A 79 11.45 -0.50 -20.37
N GLY A 80 10.23 -0.87 -20.00
CA GLY A 80 9.63 -2.17 -20.28
C GLY A 80 9.84 -3.22 -19.20
N ARG A 81 10.73 -3.00 -18.22
CA ARG A 81 10.90 -3.89 -17.06
C ARG A 81 9.64 -3.89 -16.20
N SER A 82 9.45 -4.95 -15.42
CA SER A 82 8.27 -5.07 -14.55
C SER A 82 8.59 -5.83 -13.28
N PHE A 83 7.77 -5.61 -12.27
CA PHE A 83 7.82 -6.32 -11.00
C PHE A 83 6.43 -6.40 -10.38
N TYR A 84 6.22 -7.42 -9.57
CA TYR A 84 5.00 -7.62 -8.80
C TYR A 84 5.23 -7.23 -7.34
N ILE A 85 4.19 -6.71 -6.70
CA ILE A 85 4.20 -6.23 -5.33
C ILE A 85 3.12 -6.97 -4.54
N GLN A 86 3.52 -7.61 -3.44
CA GLN A 86 2.63 -7.91 -2.32
C GLN A 86 2.88 -6.89 -1.21
N ASN A 87 1.89 -6.08 -0.89
CA ASN A 87 2.01 -5.00 0.08
C ASN A 87 1.09 -5.22 1.28
N ASP A 88 1.64 -5.77 2.35
CA ASP A 88 0.91 -6.10 3.58
C ASP A 88 1.18 -5.08 4.68
N GLY A 89 0.16 -4.73 5.46
CA GLY A 89 0.37 -3.81 6.57
C GLY A 89 -0.88 -3.52 7.37
N ILE A 90 -0.85 -2.40 8.07
CA ILE A 90 -1.93 -2.00 8.97
C ILE A 90 -2.33 -0.54 8.76
N ARG A 91 -3.61 -0.28 8.98
CA ARG A 91 -4.14 1.06 9.14
C ARG A 91 -4.93 1.16 10.44
N THR A 92 -4.67 2.15 11.26
CA THR A 92 -5.42 2.42 12.49
C THR A 92 -5.91 3.86 12.53
N VAL A 93 -6.87 4.12 13.42
CA VAL A 93 -7.44 5.43 13.70
C VAL A 93 -7.55 5.63 15.22
N PRO A 94 -7.63 6.88 15.71
CA PRO A 94 -8.00 7.16 17.09
C PRO A 94 -9.37 6.58 17.46
N ALA A 95 -9.60 6.36 18.75
CA ALA A 95 -10.81 5.70 19.26
C ALA A 95 -12.11 6.36 18.78
N GLU A 96 -12.15 7.69 18.69
CA GLU A 96 -13.31 8.47 18.24
C GLU A 96 -13.73 8.22 16.78
N TYR A 97 -12.84 7.63 15.95
CA TYR A 97 -13.13 7.29 14.56
C TYR A 97 -13.33 5.78 14.31
N VAL A 98 -13.30 4.95 15.36
CA VAL A 98 -13.46 3.49 15.22
C VAL A 98 -14.82 3.15 14.59
N GLU A 99 -15.91 3.71 15.11
CA GLU A 99 -17.26 3.49 14.56
C GLU A 99 -17.39 3.99 13.11
N THR A 100 -16.71 5.09 12.79
CA THR A 100 -16.64 5.62 11.41
C THR A 100 -16.03 4.59 10.47
N VAL A 101 -14.90 3.98 10.80
CA VAL A 101 -14.26 2.99 9.92
C VAL A 101 -14.99 1.64 9.92
N LEU A 102 -15.62 1.26 11.04
CA LEU A 102 -16.42 0.03 11.14
C LEU A 102 -17.68 0.07 10.27
N SER A 103 -18.29 1.25 10.10
CA SER A 103 -19.42 1.47 9.18
C SER A 103 -18.99 1.62 7.72
N GLY A 104 -17.69 1.65 7.44
CA GLY A 104 -17.13 1.88 6.10
C GLY A 104 -16.99 3.35 5.70
N GLY A 105 -17.19 4.27 6.65
CA GLY A 105 -16.84 5.67 6.49
C GLY A 105 -15.33 5.89 6.39
N ILE A 106 -14.98 7.12 5.99
CA ILE A 106 -13.59 7.59 5.85
C ILE A 106 -13.39 8.71 6.88
N ALA A 107 -12.36 8.58 7.71
CA ALA A 107 -11.94 9.61 8.65
C ALA A 107 -11.01 10.62 7.95
N PRO A 108 -10.70 11.78 8.55
CA PRO A 108 -9.70 12.70 8.01
C PRO A 108 -8.35 12.02 7.76
N ALA A 109 -7.64 12.38 6.69
CA ALA A 109 -6.45 11.64 6.25
C ALA A 109 -5.33 11.64 7.31
N GLU A 110 -5.21 12.75 8.04
CA GLU A 110 -4.19 13.05 9.05
C GLU A 110 -4.30 12.21 10.32
N VAL A 111 -5.44 11.58 10.58
CA VAL A 111 -5.64 10.75 11.79
C VAL A 111 -5.24 9.30 11.56
N TYR A 112 -4.99 8.90 10.31
CA TYR A 112 -4.58 7.55 10.00
C TYR A 112 -3.10 7.34 10.32
N TYR A 113 -2.81 6.29 11.08
CA TYR A 113 -1.51 5.64 11.00
C TYR A 113 -1.63 4.51 9.98
N CYS A 114 -0.89 4.57 8.87
CA CYS A 114 -0.99 3.59 7.79
C CYS A 114 0.40 3.24 7.26
N VAL A 115 0.91 2.08 7.67
CA VAL A 115 2.27 1.62 7.36
C VAL A 115 2.22 0.18 6.86
N THR A 116 2.98 -0.09 5.81
CA THR A 116 3.05 -1.42 5.19
C THR A 116 4.50 -1.85 4.93
N LYS A 117 4.68 -3.16 4.72
CA LYS A 117 5.95 -3.81 4.42
C LYS A 117 5.77 -4.59 3.10
N PRO A 118 6.24 -4.06 1.96
CA PRO A 118 6.07 -4.71 0.68
C PRO A 118 7.12 -5.80 0.48
N GLU A 119 6.74 -6.79 -0.29
CA GLU A 119 7.59 -7.82 -0.87
C GLU A 119 7.45 -7.75 -2.39
N PHE A 120 8.54 -8.06 -3.08
CA PHE A 120 8.65 -7.87 -4.52
C PHE A 120 8.97 -9.20 -5.21
N GLU A 121 8.44 -9.37 -6.41
CA GLU A 121 8.86 -10.41 -7.35
C GLU A 121 9.35 -9.70 -8.62
N ILE A 122 10.59 -10.00 -9.03
CA ILE A 122 11.26 -9.34 -10.16
C ILE A 122 11.50 -10.34 -11.29
N TYR A 123 11.58 -9.82 -12.52
CA TYR A 123 11.83 -10.61 -13.73
C TYR A 123 13.02 -10.09 -14.53
N ASP A 124 13.82 -9.20 -13.91
CA ASP A 124 15.02 -8.60 -14.46
C ASP A 124 16.01 -8.37 -13.31
N ASP A 125 17.21 -8.92 -13.43
CA ASP A 125 18.24 -8.86 -12.38
C ASP A 125 18.72 -7.43 -12.08
N THR A 126 18.52 -6.49 -13.00
CA THR A 126 18.83 -5.07 -12.74
C THR A 126 17.90 -4.42 -11.70
N LEU A 127 16.83 -5.11 -11.31
CA LEU A 127 15.91 -4.71 -10.23
C LEU A 127 16.22 -5.40 -8.89
N SER A 128 17.34 -6.14 -8.77
CA SER A 128 17.66 -6.97 -7.59
C SER A 128 17.60 -6.22 -6.26
N ILE A 129 17.84 -4.91 -6.26
CA ILE A 129 17.74 -4.06 -5.07
C ILE A 129 16.37 -4.14 -4.37
N LEU A 130 15.30 -4.44 -5.11
CA LEU A 130 13.95 -4.67 -4.55
C LEU A 130 13.90 -5.91 -3.65
N ASN A 131 14.72 -6.92 -3.91
CA ASN A 131 14.79 -8.16 -3.14
C ASN A 131 15.95 -8.16 -2.12
N GLU A 132 16.98 -7.33 -2.34
CA GLU A 132 18.16 -7.24 -1.49
C GLU A 132 17.99 -6.27 -0.29
N LYS A 133 16.98 -5.40 -0.34
CA LYS A 133 16.69 -4.40 0.71
C LYS A 133 15.32 -4.61 1.32
N LEU A 134 15.19 -4.26 2.59
CA LEU A 134 13.88 -4.12 3.22
C LEU A 134 13.28 -2.77 2.84
N PHE A 135 11.96 -2.76 2.70
CA PHE A 135 11.20 -1.55 2.42
C PHE A 135 10.10 -1.36 3.48
N ILE A 136 9.82 -0.10 3.77
CA ILE A 136 8.69 0.34 4.59
C ILE A 136 7.93 1.37 3.75
N VAL A 137 6.60 1.33 3.79
CA VAL A 137 5.77 2.27 3.04
C VAL A 137 4.93 3.09 4.00
N ASN A 138 4.95 4.41 3.80
CA ASN A 138 3.97 5.32 4.37
C ASN A 138 2.83 5.51 3.37
N ALA A 139 1.58 5.27 3.80
CA ALA A 139 0.43 5.35 2.92
C ALA A 139 -0.52 6.48 3.34
N THR A 140 -0.87 7.35 2.41
CA THR A 140 -1.86 8.41 2.62
C THR A 140 -3.09 8.16 1.76
N ARG A 141 -4.25 8.08 2.41
CA ARG A 141 -5.53 7.83 1.75
C ARG A 141 -6.18 9.14 1.28
N PHE A 142 -6.53 9.20 0.00
CA PHE A 142 -7.43 10.20 -0.58
C PHE A 142 -8.76 9.53 -0.97
N PRO A 143 -9.82 10.29 -1.32
CA PRO A 143 -11.13 9.71 -1.64
C PRO A 143 -11.10 8.64 -2.76
N ASP A 144 -10.36 8.91 -3.84
CA ASP A 144 -10.28 8.12 -5.07
C ASP A 144 -8.88 7.55 -5.37
N SER A 145 -7.89 7.88 -4.52
CA SER A 145 -6.50 7.50 -4.73
C SER A 145 -5.77 7.20 -3.42
N ILE A 146 -4.61 6.58 -3.52
CA ILE A 146 -3.69 6.36 -2.40
C ILE A 146 -2.30 6.80 -2.85
N LEU A 147 -1.63 7.62 -2.04
CA LEU A 147 -0.20 7.87 -2.17
C LEU A 147 0.55 6.87 -1.30
N LEU A 148 1.49 6.14 -1.90
CA LEU A 148 2.35 5.17 -1.25
C LEU A 148 3.79 5.63 -1.39
N GLU A 149 4.42 6.06 -0.31
CA GLU A 149 5.83 6.46 -0.31
C GLU A 149 6.69 5.29 0.14
N TYR A 150 7.53 4.76 -0.75
CA TYR A 150 8.39 3.62 -0.47
C TYR A 150 9.76 4.10 0.04
N TYR A 151 10.16 3.60 1.20
CA TYR A 151 11.45 3.87 1.81
C TYR A 151 12.25 2.59 1.88
N MET A 152 13.47 2.58 1.34
CA MET A 152 14.42 1.49 1.57
C MET A 152 15.09 1.68 2.93
N VAL A 153 15.34 0.58 3.63
CA VAL A 153 16.11 0.56 4.87
C VAL A 153 17.61 0.46 4.53
N GLU A 154 18.39 1.44 4.96
CA GLU A 154 19.85 1.44 4.88
C GLU A 154 20.45 1.25 6.29
N ILE A 155 21.61 0.58 6.38
CA ILE A 155 22.39 0.46 7.61
C ILE A 155 23.66 1.29 7.40
N GLY A 156 23.89 2.28 8.26
CA GLY A 156 25.08 3.13 8.25
C GLY A 156 25.92 2.97 9.49
#